data_AF-A0A2M9WE84-F1
#
_entry.id   AF-A0A2M9WE84-F1
#
_cell.length_a   1.000
_cell.length_b   1.000
_cell.length_c   1.000
_cell.angle_alpha   90.00
_cell.angle_beta   90.00
_cell.angle_gamma   90.00
#
_symmetry.space_group_name_H-M   'P 1'
#
loop_
_entity.id
_entity.type
_entity.pdbx_description
1 polymer ?
#
loop_
_entity_poly.entity_id
_entity_poly.type
_entity_poly.pdbx_seq_one_letter_code
_entity_poly.pdbx_strand_id
1 'polypeptide(L)' 'MNRLINLILGFMGLIKLDGKDRKSAAEWGFLLSAVFIVPLFFMPHASELIKIGLQLLWGACVSRAAFMANDTWKKNSSR' A
#
# COMPACT_ATOMS: atom_id res chain seq x y z
N MET A 1 20.72 7.68 0.63
CA MET A 1 19.55 7.25 1.42
C MET A 1 18.53 6.64 0.47
N ASN A 2 18.25 5.34 0.61
CA ASN A 2 17.47 4.58 -0.37
C ASN A 2 16.02 5.10 -0.43
N ARG A 3 15.63 5.70 -1.56
CA ARG A 3 14.27 6.24 -1.79
C ARG A 3 13.16 5.21 -1.49
N LEU A 4 13.43 3.94 -1.75
CA LEU A 4 12.56 2.81 -1.42
C LEU A 4 12.27 2.70 0.09
N ILE A 5 13.28 2.87 0.94
CA ILE A 5 13.11 2.78 2.40
C ILE A 5 12.26 3.96 2.89
N ASN A 6 12.45 5.16 2.33
CA ASN A 6 11.59 6.30 2.67
C ASN A 6 10.15 6.11 2.19
N LEU A 7 9.94 5.50 1.02
CA LEU A 7 8.60 5.16 0.54
C LEU A 7 7.92 4.12 1.43
N ILE A 8 8.64 3.10 1.91
CA ILE A 8 8.09 2.07 2.80
C ILE A 8 7.87 2.61 4.22
N LEU A 9 8.78 3.43 4.76
CA LEU A 9 8.61 4.03 6.08
C LEU A 9 7.49 5.09 6.08
N GLY A 10 7.35 5.87 5.01
CA GLY A 10 6.23 6.79 4.84
C GLY A 10 4.93 6.05 4.53
N PHE A 11 5.06 4.97 3.76
CA PHE A 11 4.25 3.74 3.75
C PHE A 11 3.64 3.51 5.12
N MET A 12 4.49 3.02 6.03
CA MET A 12 4.27 2.65 7.42
C MET A 12 3.88 3.79 8.36
N GLY A 13 3.89 5.05 7.91
CA GLY A 13 3.54 6.22 8.72
C GLY A 13 4.63 6.62 9.72
N LEU A 14 5.83 6.04 9.60
CA LEU A 14 7.00 6.33 10.43
C LEU A 14 7.68 7.65 10.06
N ILE A 15 7.43 8.17 8.85
CA ILE A 15 7.93 9.46 8.39
C ILE A 15 6.85 10.22 7.61
N LYS A 16 6.80 11.54 7.83
CA LYS A 16 5.97 12.45 7.03
C LYS A 16 6.60 12.61 5.64
N LEU A 17 5.96 12.05 4.63
CA LEU A 17 6.29 12.30 3.23
C LEU A 17 5.65 13.62 2.78
N ASP A 18 6.39 14.41 2.01
CA ASP A 18 5.87 15.59 1.32
C ASP A 18 4.79 15.18 0.30
N GLY A 19 3.85 16.07 -0.04
CA GLY A 19 2.64 15.73 -0.80
C GLY A 19 2.90 15.01 -2.13
N LYS A 20 4.02 15.31 -2.81
CA LYS A 20 4.41 14.64 -4.05
C LYS A 20 4.90 13.21 -3.82
N ASP A 21 5.73 13.00 -2.81
CA ASP A 21 6.22 11.68 -2.41
C ASP A 21 5.13 10.83 -1.74
N ARG A 22 4.12 11.47 -1.12
CA ARG A 22 2.96 10.80 -0.50
C ARG A 22 2.05 10.17 -1.54
N LYS A 23 1.78 10.86 -2.66
CA LYS A 23 1.05 10.30 -3.79
C LYS A 23 1.82 9.11 -4.39
N SER A 24 3.12 9.29 -4.62
CA SER A 24 3.96 8.23 -5.14
C SER A 24 4.01 7.03 -4.18
N ALA A 25 4.10 7.23 -2.86
CA ALA A 25 4.04 6.17 -1.87
C ALA A 25 2.70 5.42 -1.87
N ALA A 26 1.58 6.11 -2.11
CA ALA A 26 0.27 5.48 -2.25
C ALA A 26 0.21 4.60 -3.52
N GLU A 27 0.70 5.10 -4.66
CA GLU A 27 0.76 4.36 -5.93
C GLU A 27 1.68 3.12 -5.80
N TRP A 28 2.86 3.30 -5.20
CA TRP A 28 3.80 2.21 -4.92
C TRP A 28 3.23 1.22 -3.90
N GLY A 29 2.53 1.68 -2.85
CA GLY A 29 1.87 0.83 -1.87
C GLY A 29 0.71 0.03 -2.46
N PHE A 30 -0.03 0.61 -3.40
CA PHE A 30 -1.07 -0.09 -4.17
C PHE A 30 -0.45 -1.17 -5.08
N LEU A 31 0.62 -0.84 -5.81
CA LEU A 31 1.38 -1.80 -6.62
C LEU A 31 1.97 -2.94 -5.77
N LEU A 32 2.51 -2.64 -4.60
CA LEU A 32 3.00 -3.65 -3.65
C LEU A 32 1.88 -4.54 -3.14
N SER A 33 0.67 -4.01 -2.97
CA SER A 33 -0.50 -4.81 -2.58
C SER A 33 -0.79 -5.91 -3.62
N ALA A 34 -0.52 -5.68 -4.90
CA ALA A 34 -0.74 -6.66 -5.96
C ALA A 34 0.11 -7.93 -5.77
N VAL A 35 1.29 -7.80 -5.14
CA VAL A 35 2.17 -8.94 -4.81
C VAL A 35 1.52 -9.89 -3.80
N PHE A 36 0.56 -9.42 -2.99
CA PHE A 36 -0.14 -10.26 -2.02
C PHE A 36 -1.39 -10.94 -2.60
N ILE A 37 -2.06 -10.32 -3.57
CA ILE A 37 -3.30 -10.88 -4.14
C ILE A 37 -3.05 -11.72 -5.40
N VAL A 38 -2.08 -11.36 -6.25
CA VAL A 38 -1.81 -12.05 -7.51
C VAL A 38 -1.38 -13.52 -7.29
N PRO A 39 -0.45 -13.86 -6.39
CA PRO A 39 -0.06 -15.25 -6.16
C PRO A 39 -1.20 -16.12 -5.65
N LEU A 40 -2.19 -15.53 -4.97
CA LEU A 40 -3.36 -16.24 -4.46
C LEU A 40 -4.19 -16.86 -5.59
N PHE A 41 -4.26 -16.20 -6.75
CA PHE A 41 -4.95 -16.72 -7.93
C PHE A 41 -4.25 -17.94 -8.54
N PHE A 42 -2.93 -18.06 -8.35
CA PHE A 42 -2.11 -19.14 -8.92
C PHE A 42 -1.75 -20.24 -7.92
N MET A 43 -2.07 -20.08 -6.62
CA MET A 43 -1.88 -21.11 -5.59
C MET A 43 -3.20 -21.69 -5.07
N PRO A 44 -3.88 -22.54 -5.86
CA PRO A 44 -5.11 -23.19 -5.42
C PRO A 44 -4.87 -24.14 -4.24
N HIS A 45 -3.67 -24.71 -4.07
CA HIS A 45 -3.31 -25.64 -3.00
C HIS A 45 -2.61 -25.01 -1.78
N ALA A 46 -2.47 -23.69 -1.70
CA ALA A 46 -1.94 -23.07 -0.47
C ALA A 46 -2.92 -23.29 0.69
N SER A 47 -2.39 -23.54 1.90
CA SER A 47 -3.18 -23.65 3.13
C SER A 47 -4.16 -22.49 3.27
N GLU A 48 -5.38 -22.78 3.74
CA GLU A 48 -6.43 -21.79 3.96
C GLU A 48 -5.97 -20.62 4.85
N LEU A 49 -5.16 -20.91 5.88
CA LEU A 49 -4.52 -19.91 6.73
C LEU A 49 -3.64 -18.92 5.94
N ILE A 50 -2.88 -19.40 4.96
CA ILE A 50 -2.02 -18.54 4.12
C ILE A 50 -2.88 -17.69 3.19
N LYS A 51 -3.95 -18.26 2.63
CA LYS A 51 -4.88 -17.52 1.77
C LYS A 51 -5.55 -16.37 2.52
N ILE A 52 -6.10 -16.68 3.70
CA ILE A 52 -6.75 -15.69 4.57
C ILE A 52 -5.75 -14.64 5.04
N GLY A 53 -4.54 -15.05 5.44
CA GLY A 53 -3.47 -14.15 5.86
C GLY A 53 -3.07 -13.18 4.76
N LEU A 54 -2.83 -13.67 3.54
CA LEU A 54 -2.50 -12.82 2.39
C LEU A 54 -3.66 -11.89 1.98
N GLN A 55 -4.91 -12.36 2.04
CA GLN A 55 -6.08 -11.49 1.77
C GLN A 55 -6.22 -10.39 2.81
N LEU A 56 -6.02 -10.68 4.10
CA LEU A 56 -6.03 -9.67 5.16
C LEU A 56 -4.89 -8.67 4.98
N LEU A 57 -3.68 -9.14 4.66
CA LEU A 57 -2.53 -8.27 4.39
C LEU A 57 -2.77 -7.37 3.17
N TRP A 58 -3.34 -7.94 2.10
CA TRP A 58 -3.74 -7.21 0.90
C TRP A 58 -4.78 -6.14 1.23
N GLY A 59 -5.85 -6.50 1.94
CA GLY A 59 -6.91 -5.59 2.36
C GLY A 59 -6.38 -4.43 3.21
N ALA A 60 -5.47 -4.71 4.14
CA ALA A 60 -4.82 -3.68 4.95
C ALA A 60 -3.92 -2.75 4.10
N CYS A 61 -3.11 -3.32 3.19
CA CYS A 61 -2.24 -2.52 2.32
C CYS A 61 -3.03 -1.65 1.34
N VAL A 62 -4.07 -2.21 0.71
CA VAL A 62 -4.88 -1.49 -0.28
C VAL A 62 -5.72 -0.40 0.38
N SER A 63 -6.29 -0.66 1.55
CA SER A 63 -7.06 0.34 2.30
C SER A 63 -6.17 1.53 2.68
N ARG A 64 -4.95 1.24 3.15
CA ARG A 64 -4.00 2.30 3.49
C ARG A 64 -3.54 3.10 2.28
N ALA A 65 -3.25 2.44 1.17
CA ALA A 65 -2.92 3.10 -0.09
C ALA A 65 -4.06 4.03 -0.54
N ALA A 66 -5.30 3.53 -0.48
CA ALA A 66 -6.50 4.29 -0.83
C ALA A 66 -6.71 5.51 0.09
N PHE A 67 -6.57 5.34 1.41
CA PHE A 67 -6.65 6.46 2.36
C PHE A 67 -5.56 7.49 2.10
N MET A 68 -4.32 7.06 1.83
CA MET A 68 -3.20 7.97 1.55
C MET A 68 -3.39 8.75 0.23
N ALA A 69 -3.96 8.10 -0.78
CA ALA A 69 -4.35 8.76 -2.03
C ALA A 69 -5.51 9.75 -1.82
N ASN A 70 -6.49 9.41 -0.98
CA ASN A 70 -7.66 10.24 -0.70
C ASN A 70 -7.32 11.47 0.16
N ASP A 71 -6.45 11.31 1.17
CA ASP A 71 -5.94 12.40 1.99
C ASP A 71 -5.13 13.41 1.15
N THR A 72 -4.40 12.91 0.14
CA THR A 72 -3.73 13.72 -0.86
C THR A 72 -4.72 14.50 -1.74
N TRP A 73 -5.83 13.86 -2.16
CA TRP A 73 -6.87 14.51 -2.94
C TRP A 73 -7.58 15.63 -2.16
N LYS A 74 -7.97 15.37 -0.90
CA LYS A 74 -8.59 16.35 0.00
C LYS A 74 -7.69 17.57 0.26
N LYS A 75 -6.37 17.36 0.39
CA LYS A 75 -5.39 18.45 0.56
C LYS A 75 -5.21 19.31 -0.70
N ASN A 76 -5.39 18.72 -1.89
CA ASN A 76 -5.25 19.43 -3.16
C ASN A 76 -6.54 20.14 -3.61
N SER A 77 -7.71 19.62 -3.20
CA SER A 77 -9.04 20.23 -3.46
C SER A 77 -9.38 21.40 -2.53
N SER A 78 -8.64 21.58 -1.42
CA SER A 78 -8.85 22.66 -0.44
C SER A 78 -7.97 23.89 -0.71
N ARG A 79 -7.31 23.95 -1.86
CA ARG A 79 -6.50 25.08 -2.34
C ARG A 79 -7.16 25.70 -3.56
#